data_AF-A0A8C5TPZ9-F1
#
_entry.id   AF-A0A8C5TPZ9-F1
#
_cell.length_a   1.000
_cell.length_b   1.000
_cell.length_c   1.000
_cell.angle_alpha   90.00
_cell.angle_beta   90.00
_cell.angle_gamma   90.00
#
_symmetry.space_group_name_H-M   'P 1'
#
loop_
_entity.id
_entity.type
_entity.pdbx_description
1 polymer ?
#
loop_
_entity_poly.entity_id
_entity_poly.type
_entity_poly.pdbx_seq_one_letter_code
_entity_poly.pdbx_strand_id
1 'polypeptide(L)'
;GTLLPGVTLAAVLLLLLSGCGVTSPMDLRTFVGCAVREFTFVARKAGCRGLRVTTDACWGRCETWEKPILEPPYIESHHRICTYNETRMATVKLPRCAPGVDPFYTYPVAIRCDCDICSTATTECETY
;
A
#
# COMPACT_ATOMS: atom_id res chain seq x y z
N GLY A 1 -7.39 44.15 -36.50
CA GLY A 1 -6.06 43.76 -36.02
C GLY A 1 -5.95 42.25 -36.11
N THR A 2 -5.22 41.75 -37.10
CA THR A 2 -5.00 40.33 -37.35
C THR A 2 -3.93 39.81 -36.38
N LEU A 3 -4.31 38.99 -35.39
CA LEU A 3 -3.35 38.20 -34.63
C LEU A 3 -2.70 37.19 -35.58
N LEU A 4 -1.38 37.27 -35.74
CA LEU A 4 -0.62 36.37 -36.60
C LEU A 4 -0.74 34.91 -36.10
N PRO A 5 -0.87 33.91 -37.00
CA PRO A 5 -1.01 32.48 -36.64
C PRO A 5 0.17 31.89 -35.85
N GLY A 6 1.30 32.60 -35.77
CA GLY A 6 2.43 32.24 -34.91
C GLY A 6 2.18 32.48 -33.42
N VAL A 7 1.33 33.46 -33.06
CA VAL A 7 1.03 33.80 -31.65
C VAL A 7 0.16 32.72 -31.01
N THR A 8 -0.76 32.13 -31.78
CA THR A 8 -1.62 31.04 -31.32
C THR A 8 -0.84 29.74 -31.10
N LEU A 9 0.14 29.43 -31.97
CA LEU A 9 0.96 28.22 -31.83
C LEU A 9 1.87 28.29 -30.59
N ALA A 10 2.47 29.45 -30.33
CA ALA A 10 3.31 29.68 -29.16
C ALA A 10 2.51 29.59 -27.85
N ALA A 11 1.31 30.15 -27.81
CA ALA A 11 0.42 30.08 -26.65
C ALA A 11 -0.01 28.64 -26.33
N VAL A 12 -0.31 27.84 -27.36
CA VAL A 12 -0.66 26.41 -27.20
C VAL A 12 0.55 25.60 -26.70
N LEU A 13 1.76 25.88 -27.17
CA LEU A 13 2.98 25.21 -26.70
C LEU A 13 3.30 25.54 -25.23
N LEU A 14 3.09 26.80 -24.81
CA LEU A 14 3.22 27.25 -23.42
C LEU A 14 2.22 26.57 -22.47
N LEU A 15 0.98 26.37 -22.92
CA LEU A 15 -0.05 25.64 -22.17
C LEU A 15 0.32 24.16 -21.97
N LEU A 16 0.88 23.51 -23.00
CA LEU A 16 1.33 22.11 -22.91
C LEU A 16 2.52 21.93 -21.96
N LEU A 17 3.44 22.90 -21.90
CA LEU A 17 4.59 22.90 -20.97
C LEU A 17 4.18 23.18 -19.51
N SER A 18 3.03 23.83 -19.29
CA SER A 18 2.51 24.18 -17.96
C SER A 18 1.79 23.03 -17.25
N GLY A 19 1.57 21.89 -17.93
CA GLY A 19 0.95 20.68 -17.37
C GLY A 19 1.84 19.88 -16.42
N CYS A 20 2.95 20.42 -15.95
CA CYS A 20 3.76 19.79 -14.91
C CYS A 20 3.10 20.04 -13.56
N GLY A 21 2.11 19.21 -13.22
CA GLY A 21 1.59 19.13 -11.86
C GLY A 21 2.77 18.86 -10.92
N VAL A 22 3.12 19.85 -10.11
CA VAL A 22 4.13 19.71 -9.06
C VAL A 22 3.61 18.64 -8.11
N THR A 23 4.15 17.43 -8.20
CA THR A 23 3.92 16.39 -7.20
C THR A 23 4.64 16.83 -5.94
N SER A 24 3.93 17.54 -5.06
CA SER A 24 4.46 17.86 -3.73
C SER A 24 4.83 16.55 -3.03
N PRO A 25 6.01 16.45 -2.40
CA PRO A 25 6.35 15.27 -1.61
C PRO A 25 5.28 15.10 -0.52
N MET A 26 4.53 14.01 -0.58
CA MET A 26 3.52 13.71 0.43
C MET A 26 4.22 13.37 1.74
N ASP A 27 3.88 14.10 2.80
CA ASP A 27 4.38 13.78 4.13
C ASP A 27 3.71 12.50 4.64
N LEU A 28 4.51 11.45 4.71
CA LEU A 28 4.11 10.14 5.21
C LEU A 28 3.55 10.22 6.64
N ARG A 29 3.97 11.19 7.45
CA ARG A 29 3.46 11.36 8.82
C ARG A 29 2.05 11.94 8.87
N THR A 30 1.56 12.56 7.81
CA THR A 30 0.21 13.17 7.76
C THR A 30 -0.72 12.49 6.75
N PHE A 31 -0.21 11.56 5.93
CA PHE A 31 -1.03 10.77 5.01
C PHE A 31 -2.16 9.99 5.71
N VAL A 32 -3.40 10.24 5.27
CA VAL A 32 -4.60 9.47 5.61
C VAL A 32 -5.10 8.84 4.32
N GLY A 33 -5.23 7.52 4.34
CA GLY A 33 -5.45 6.67 3.18
C GLY A 33 -4.67 5.36 3.32
N CYS A 34 -4.93 4.43 2.41
CA CYS A 34 -4.24 3.15 2.33
C CYS A 34 -3.64 3.01 0.92
N ALA A 35 -2.35 2.66 0.84
CA ALA A 35 -1.63 2.63 -0.42
C ALA A 35 -0.62 1.46 -0.48
N VAL A 36 -0.32 1.05 -1.70
CA VAL A 36 0.77 0.11 -1.99
C VAL A 36 2.10 0.84 -1.85
N ARG A 37 3.02 0.26 -1.07
CA ARG A 37 4.37 0.81 -0.87
C ARG A 37 5.40 -0.30 -0.76
N GLU A 38 6.64 0.06 -1.10
CA GLU A 38 7.78 -0.82 -0.91
C GLU A 38 8.04 -1.05 0.59
N PHE A 39 8.14 -2.32 0.96
CA PHE A 39 8.46 -2.79 2.31
C PHE A 39 9.54 -3.87 2.24
N THR A 40 10.42 -3.88 3.23
CA THR A 40 11.52 -4.85 3.30
C THR A 40 11.42 -5.66 4.58
N PHE A 41 11.38 -6.99 4.44
CA PHE A 41 11.35 -7.93 5.56
C PHE A 41 12.44 -8.99 5.42
N VAL A 42 12.60 -9.82 6.46
CA VAL A 42 13.51 -10.97 6.43
C VAL A 42 12.67 -12.24 6.36
N ALA A 43 12.66 -12.90 5.19
CA ALA A 43 12.03 -14.20 5.01
C ALA A 43 12.80 -15.25 5.82
N ARG A 44 12.08 -15.98 6.69
CA ARG A 44 12.63 -17.01 7.57
C ARG A 44 11.91 -18.32 7.36
N LYS A 45 12.68 -19.40 7.26
CA LYS A 45 12.19 -20.78 7.21
C LYS A 45 13.15 -21.64 8.02
N ALA A 46 12.62 -22.56 8.83
CA ALA A 46 13.43 -23.47 9.63
C ALA A 46 14.39 -24.27 8.73
N GLY A 47 15.65 -24.39 9.14
CA GLY A 47 16.68 -25.10 8.38
C GLY A 47 17.32 -24.33 7.22
N CYS A 48 16.94 -23.08 6.97
CA CYS A 48 17.58 -22.19 6.00
C CYS A 48 18.11 -20.92 6.66
N ARG A 49 19.09 -20.25 6.03
CA ARG A 49 19.44 -18.89 6.43
C ARG A 49 18.39 -17.92 5.91
N GLY A 50 18.00 -16.94 6.75
CA GLY A 50 17.07 -15.89 6.36
C GLY A 50 17.59 -15.01 5.22
N LEU A 51 16.66 -14.52 4.40
CA LEU A 51 16.92 -13.66 3.24
C LEU A 51 16.17 -12.34 3.38
N ARG A 52 16.84 -11.21 3.13
CA ARG A 52 16.18 -9.91 3.04
C ARG A 52 15.43 -9.83 1.71
N VAL A 53 14.13 -9.56 1.78
CA VAL A 53 13.24 -9.45 0.62
C VAL A 53 12.60 -8.07 0.65
N THR A 54 12.65 -7.41 -0.50
CA THR A 54 11.97 -6.14 -0.75
C THR A 54 10.77 -6.43 -1.65
N THR A 55 9.59 -5.96 -1.25
CA THR A 55 8.33 -6.25 -1.96
C THR A 55 7.31 -5.14 -1.74
N ASP A 56 6.25 -5.14 -2.53
CA ASP A 56 5.12 -4.24 -2.36
C ASP A 56 4.15 -4.76 -1.30
N ALA A 57 3.81 -3.91 -0.34
CA ALA A 57 2.92 -4.21 0.77
C ALA A 57 1.95 -3.04 1.03
N CYS A 58 0.90 -3.29 1.82
CA CYS A 58 -0.07 -2.26 2.17
C CYS A 58 0.41 -1.43 3.37
N TRP A 59 0.29 -0.11 3.24
CA TRP A 59 0.68 0.83 4.28
C TRP A 59 -0.20 2.07 4.25
N GLY A 60 -0.56 2.58 5.43
CA GLY A 60 -1.37 3.78 5.55
C GLY A 60 -2.12 3.86 6.88
N ARG A 61 -3.05 4.82 6.95
CA ARG A 61 -3.95 5.04 8.09
C ARG A 61 -5.36 5.26 7.57
N CYS A 62 -6.31 4.52 8.11
CA CYS A 62 -7.70 4.61 7.73
C CYS A 62 -8.48 5.46 8.71
N GLU A 63 -9.52 6.13 8.22
CA GLU A 63 -10.43 6.86 9.08
C GLU A 63 -11.26 5.89 9.92
N THR A 64 -11.28 6.15 11.22
CA THR A 64 -12.07 5.40 12.20
C THR A 64 -12.88 6.38 13.04
N TRP A 65 -14.03 5.93 13.50
CA TRP A 65 -14.88 6.72 14.39
C TRP A 65 -15.76 5.82 15.24
N GLU A 66 -16.18 6.35 16.38
CA GLU A 66 -17.20 5.76 17.24
C GLU A 66 -18.26 6.82 17.51
N LYS A 67 -19.52 6.46 17.31
CA LYS A 67 -20.66 7.35 17.47
C LYS A 67 -21.52 6.84 18.62
N PRO A 68 -21.72 7.64 19.69
CA PRO A 68 -22.67 7.31 20.73
C PRO A 68 -24.09 7.24 20.16
N ILE A 69 -24.85 6.21 20.56
CA ILE A 69 -26.25 6.02 20.22
C ILE A 69 -27.08 5.82 21.50
N LEU A 70 -28.38 6.15 21.46
CA LEU A 70 -29.23 6.12 22.66
C LEU A 70 -29.69 4.71 23.05
N GLU A 71 -29.74 3.80 22.07
CA GLU A 71 -30.18 2.43 22.24
C GLU A 71 -28.97 1.49 22.33
N PRO A 72 -29.05 0.37 23.09
CA PRO A 72 -28.02 -0.65 23.09
C PRO A 72 -27.64 -1.06 21.66
N PRO A 73 -26.34 -1.21 21.30
CA PRO A 73 -25.18 -1.30 22.19
C PRO A 73 -24.57 0.04 22.66
N TYR A 74 -25.27 1.17 22.51
CA TYR A 74 -24.86 2.53 22.92
C TYR A 74 -23.69 3.14 22.16
N ILE A 75 -22.97 2.34 21.36
CA ILE A 75 -21.89 2.80 20.49
C ILE A 75 -22.04 2.14 19.12
N GLU A 76 -22.00 2.95 18.07
CA GLU A 76 -21.82 2.53 16.68
C GLU A 76 -20.35 2.75 16.30
N SER A 77 -19.60 1.67 16.05
CA SER A 77 -18.16 1.74 15.76
C SER A 77 -17.88 1.49 14.27
N HIS A 78 -17.00 2.30 13.70
CA HIS A 78 -16.46 2.15 12.35
C HIS A 78 -14.94 2.02 12.43
N HIS A 79 -14.47 0.77 12.56
CA HIS A 79 -13.06 0.43 12.68
C HIS A 79 -12.55 -0.21 11.38
N ARG A 80 -11.91 0.59 10.54
CA ARG A 80 -11.22 0.16 9.32
C ARG A 80 -9.72 0.10 9.55
N ILE A 81 -9.05 -0.87 8.94
CA ILE A 81 -7.59 -0.98 8.88
C ILE A 81 -7.12 -0.89 7.43
N CYS A 82 -5.85 -0.52 7.22
CA CYS A 82 -5.24 -0.60 5.91
C CYS A 82 -4.81 -2.04 5.65
N THR A 83 -5.45 -2.70 4.70
CA THR A 83 -5.23 -4.13 4.42
C THR A 83 -5.14 -4.41 2.93
N TYR A 84 -4.73 -5.64 2.61
CA TYR A 84 -4.66 -6.15 1.25
C TYR A 84 -6.05 -6.36 0.69
N ASN A 85 -6.32 -5.75 -0.47
CA ASN A 85 -7.54 -6.03 -1.24
C ASN A 85 -7.26 -7.02 -2.36
N GLU A 86 -6.16 -6.85 -3.08
CA GLU A 86 -5.74 -7.74 -4.16
C GLU A 86 -4.26 -8.08 -4.00
N THR A 87 -3.93 -9.37 -4.12
CA THR A 87 -2.55 -9.86 -3.98
C THR A 87 -2.20 -10.85 -5.06
N ARG A 88 -0.89 -10.95 -5.34
CA ARG A 88 -0.30 -12.10 -6.04
C ARG A 88 0.72 -12.79 -5.14
N MET A 89 0.86 -14.10 -5.30
CA MET A 89 1.91 -14.84 -4.62
C MET A 89 3.24 -14.70 -5.37
N ALA A 90 4.33 -14.46 -4.63
CA ALA A 90 5.69 -14.52 -5.13
C ALA A 90 6.52 -15.52 -4.33
N THR A 91 7.51 -16.12 -4.97
CA THR A 91 8.37 -17.13 -4.35
C THR A 91 9.84 -16.76 -4.52
N VAL A 92 10.60 -16.89 -3.44
CA VAL A 92 12.07 -16.69 -3.42
C VAL A 92 12.77 -17.95 -2.93
N LYS A 93 14.04 -18.12 -3.33
CA LYS A 93 14.89 -19.21 -2.88
C LYS A 93 15.79 -18.75 -1.72
N LEU A 94 15.64 -19.35 -0.56
CA LEU A 94 16.45 -19.06 0.62
C LEU A 94 17.86 -19.65 0.49
N PRO A 95 18.90 -18.94 0.98
CA PRO A 95 20.27 -19.43 0.93
C PRO A 95 20.57 -20.42 2.06
N ARG A 96 21.57 -21.29 1.83
CA ARG A 96 22.18 -22.17 2.87
C ARG A 96 21.14 -22.98 3.65
N CYS A 97 20.34 -23.75 2.94
CA CYS A 97 19.41 -24.70 3.54
C CYS A 97 20.12 -26.02 3.89
N ALA A 98 19.68 -26.68 4.96
CA ALA A 98 20.12 -28.02 5.32
C ALA A 98 19.69 -29.05 4.25
N PRO A 99 20.40 -30.19 4.13
CA PRO A 99 20.03 -31.26 3.20
C PRO A 99 18.57 -31.71 3.39
N GLY A 100 17.82 -31.83 2.29
CA GLY A 100 16.41 -32.25 2.31
C GLY A 100 15.39 -31.16 2.68
N VAL A 101 15.83 -29.95 3.04
CA VAL A 101 14.93 -28.81 3.29
C VAL A 101 14.58 -28.12 1.97
N ASP A 102 13.29 -27.94 1.71
CA ASP A 102 12.81 -27.15 0.57
C ASP A 102 13.26 -25.68 0.71
N PRO A 103 14.04 -25.12 -0.23
CA PRO A 103 14.56 -23.77 -0.12
C PRO A 103 13.56 -22.68 -0.51
N PHE A 104 12.38 -23.01 -1.03
CA PHE A 104 11.44 -22.01 -1.52
C PHE A 104 10.58 -21.41 -0.40
N TYR A 105 10.36 -20.10 -0.45
CA TYR A 105 9.52 -19.33 0.47
C TYR A 105 8.55 -18.47 -0.33
N THR A 106 7.25 -18.63 -0.07
CA THR A 106 6.18 -17.95 -0.79
C THR A 106 5.51 -16.92 0.11
N TYR A 107 5.20 -15.75 -0.44
CA TYR A 107 4.61 -14.62 0.28
C TYR A 107 3.70 -13.78 -0.62
N PRO A 108 2.72 -13.06 -0.05
CA PRO A 108 1.85 -12.17 -0.81
C PRO A 108 2.57 -10.87 -1.18
N VAL A 109 2.29 -10.37 -2.39
CA VAL A 109 2.69 -9.06 -2.88
C VAL A 109 1.43 -8.24 -3.13
N ALA A 110 1.36 -7.03 -2.59
CA ALA A 110 0.23 -6.13 -2.76
C ALA A 110 0.11 -5.69 -4.23
N ILE A 111 -1.08 -5.88 -4.81
CA ILE A 111 -1.49 -5.26 -6.07
C ILE A 111 -2.37 -4.04 -5.77
N ARG A 112 -3.28 -4.20 -4.80
CA ARG A 112 -4.17 -3.14 -4.32
C ARG A 112 -4.39 -3.24 -2.82
N CYS A 113 -4.50 -2.07 -2.19
CA CYS A 113 -4.71 -1.91 -0.76
C CYS A 113 -5.92 -1.02 -0.51
N ASP A 114 -6.73 -1.36 0.48
CA ASP A 114 -7.95 -0.62 0.82
C ASP A 114 -8.11 -0.47 2.34
N CYS A 115 -8.92 0.50 2.74
CA CYS A 115 -9.41 0.63 4.10
C CYS A 115 -10.63 -0.26 4.30
N ASP A 116 -10.47 -1.38 5.02
CA ASP A 116 -11.55 -2.33 5.24
C ASP A 116 -11.53 -2.92 6.66
N ILE A 117 -12.55 -3.69 7.00
CA ILE A 117 -12.62 -4.45 8.26
C ILE A 117 -11.49 -5.48 8.27
N CYS A 118 -10.86 -5.67 9.43
CA CYS A 118 -9.85 -6.70 9.58
C CYS A 118 -10.48 -8.10 9.44
N SER A 119 -10.08 -8.83 8.40
CA SER A 119 -10.53 -10.20 8.16
C SER A 119 -9.58 -11.21 8.80
N THR A 120 -10.05 -11.93 9.81
CA THR A 120 -9.29 -12.99 10.49
C THR A 120 -9.01 -14.21 9.61
N ALA A 121 -9.65 -14.31 8.43
CA ALA A 121 -9.42 -15.41 7.50
C ALA A 121 -8.02 -15.36 6.87
N THR A 122 -7.46 -14.16 6.69
CA THR A 122 -6.20 -13.95 5.97
C THR A 122 -5.23 -13.03 6.71
N THR A 123 -5.66 -12.43 7.81
CA THR A 123 -4.90 -11.43 8.54
C THR A 123 -5.04 -11.67 10.03
N GLU A 124 -3.91 -11.65 10.74
CA GLU A 124 -3.92 -11.68 12.21
C GLU A 124 -4.33 -10.29 12.71
N CYS A 125 -5.54 -10.21 13.27
CA CYS A 125 -6.14 -8.98 13.77
C CYS A 125 -5.77 -8.80 15.24
N GLU A 126 -4.68 -8.10 15.51
CA GLU A 126 -4.21 -7.82 16.87
C GLU A 126 -4.48 -6.37 17.27
N THR A 127 -4.83 -6.15 18.54
CA THR A 127 -4.89 -4.83 19.17
C THR A 127 -3.64 -4.62 20.03
N TYR A 128 -2.87 -3.55 19.77
CA TYR A 128 -1.65 -3.21 20.53
C TYR A 128 -1.92 -2.18 21.63
#